data_AF-A0A3M6TD62-F1
#
_entry.id   AF-A0A3M6TD62-F1
#
_cell.length_a   1.000
_cell.length_b   1.000
_cell.length_c   1.000
_cell.angle_alpha   90.00
_cell.angle_beta   90.00
_cell.angle_gamma   90.00
#
_symmetry.space_group_name_H-M   'P 1'
#
loop_
_entity.id
_entity.type
_entity.pdbx_description
1 polymer ?
#
loop_
_entity_poly.entity_id
_entity_poly.type
_entity_poly.pdbx_seq_one_letter_code
_entity_poly.pdbx_strand_id
1 'polypeptide(L)'
;MGKEKAGALTPKAISNRIKAKGLQKLRWYCQMCQKQCRDENGFKCHTMSESHQRQLLLLAEDVDKYMDTFSKEFQDTFLKLLKRQFGTRRVRANQVYQDYISDRHHTHMNATQWETLTEFVKWLGKEGHCKVDETEKGWFIAYIDRDPDTIERQKAAAAKEKMEMDDEERRTKLLERQIERERARKVDEPEPVFTELKRDKEEEK
;
A
#
# COMPACT_ATOMS: atom_id res chain seq x y z
N MET A 1 -15.35 -0.34 -51.97
CA MET A 1 -14.27 -1.28 -51.57
C MET A 1 -14.15 -1.25 -50.05
N GLY A 2 -14.92 -2.10 -49.36
CA GLY A 2 -14.95 -2.12 -47.89
C GLY A 2 -13.67 -2.75 -47.34
N LYS A 3 -12.91 -1.99 -46.54
CA LYS A 3 -11.79 -2.54 -45.77
C LYS A 3 -12.38 -3.53 -44.75
N GLU A 4 -12.22 -4.82 -45.02
CA GLU A 4 -12.51 -5.88 -44.04
C GLU A 4 -11.85 -5.51 -42.72
N LYS A 5 -12.67 -5.43 -41.65
CA LYS A 5 -12.17 -5.18 -40.30
C LYS A 5 -11.24 -6.34 -39.96
N ALA A 6 -9.93 -6.05 -39.86
CA ALA A 6 -8.93 -7.05 -39.52
C ALA A 6 -9.38 -7.84 -38.28
N GLY A 7 -9.60 -9.14 -38.46
CA GLY A 7 -10.08 -10.01 -37.39
C GLY A 7 -9.20 -9.95 -36.15
N ALA A 8 -9.81 -10.22 -34.99
CA ALA A 8 -9.16 -10.13 -33.68
C ALA A 8 -7.90 -11.01 -33.52
N LEU A 9 -7.64 -11.95 -34.42
CA LEU A 9 -6.48 -12.84 -34.43
C LEU A 9 -5.48 -12.56 -35.57
N THR A 10 -5.62 -11.47 -36.32
CA THR A 10 -4.61 -11.13 -37.33
C THR A 10 -3.25 -10.83 -36.68
N PRO A 11 -2.11 -11.20 -37.33
CA PRO A 11 -0.78 -10.89 -36.81
C PRO A 11 -0.59 -9.39 -36.48
N LYS A 12 -1.24 -8.50 -37.27
CA LYS A 12 -1.26 -7.06 -37.03
C LYS A 12 -2.05 -6.69 -35.77
N ALA A 13 -3.23 -7.26 -35.56
CA ALA A 13 -4.02 -7.03 -34.35
C ALA A 13 -3.32 -7.58 -33.09
N ILE A 14 -2.67 -8.75 -33.19
CA ILE A 14 -1.89 -9.35 -32.11
C ILE A 14 -0.65 -8.49 -31.80
N SER A 15 0.11 -8.08 -32.82
CA SER A 15 1.26 -7.18 -32.66
C SER A 15 0.86 -5.86 -32.01
N ASN A 16 -0.29 -5.29 -32.40
CA ASN A 16 -0.82 -4.07 -31.80
C ASN A 16 -1.25 -4.28 -30.34
N ARG A 17 -1.90 -5.41 -30.01
CA ARG A 17 -2.22 -5.77 -28.62
C ARG A 17 -0.97 -5.91 -27.76
N ILE A 18 0.03 -6.66 -28.23
CA ILE A 18 1.28 -6.86 -27.49
C ILE A 18 1.97 -5.51 -27.23
N LYS A 19 2.06 -4.65 -28.25
CA LYS A 19 2.64 -3.30 -28.11
C LYS A 19 1.79 -2.34 -27.26
N ALA A 20 0.53 -2.68 -27.02
CA ALA A 20 -0.38 -1.93 -26.16
C ALA A 20 -0.45 -2.48 -24.72
N LYS A 21 0.19 -3.61 -24.39
CA LYS A 21 0.18 -4.20 -23.04
C LYS A 21 1.08 -3.47 -22.03
N GLY A 22 2.04 -2.66 -22.50
CA GLY A 22 2.90 -1.85 -21.63
C GLY A 22 2.28 -0.48 -21.31
N LEU A 23 2.60 0.06 -20.14
CA LEU A 23 2.24 1.43 -19.77
C LEU A 23 2.98 2.41 -20.71
N GLN A 24 2.24 3.00 -21.64
CA GLN A 24 2.78 3.99 -22.58
C GLN A 24 2.93 5.35 -21.87
N LYS A 25 3.64 6.31 -22.49
CA LYS A 25 3.82 7.61 -21.86
C LYS A 25 2.45 8.27 -21.66
N LEU A 26 2.18 8.64 -20.41
CA LEU A 26 0.93 9.28 -19.96
C LEU A 26 0.63 10.59 -20.69
N ARG A 27 1.66 11.27 -21.21
CA ARG A 27 1.52 12.52 -21.98
C ARG A 27 0.66 12.40 -23.24
N TRP A 28 0.39 11.19 -23.72
CA TRP A 28 -0.43 10.93 -24.91
C TRP A 28 -1.79 10.29 -24.58
N TYR A 29 -2.24 10.38 -23.34
CA TYR A 29 -3.55 9.92 -22.92
C TYR A 29 -4.56 11.06 -22.98
N CYS A 30 -5.75 10.81 -23.55
CA CYS A 30 -6.87 11.73 -23.48
C CYS A 30 -7.84 11.27 -22.39
N GLN A 31 -7.97 12.04 -21.32
CA GLN A 31 -8.92 11.75 -20.24
C GLN A 31 -10.37 11.78 -20.76
N MET A 32 -10.70 12.75 -21.61
CA MET A 32 -12.07 12.92 -22.14
C MET A 32 -12.56 11.74 -22.95
N CYS A 33 -11.67 11.19 -23.77
CA CYS A 33 -11.99 10.06 -24.62
C CYS A 33 -11.60 8.72 -24.00
N GLN A 34 -11.07 8.74 -22.76
CA GLN A 34 -10.44 7.61 -22.07
C GLN A 34 -9.52 6.80 -23.00
N LYS A 35 -8.71 7.51 -23.80
CA LYS A 35 -7.98 6.95 -24.93
C LYS A 35 -6.49 7.17 -24.82
N GLN A 36 -5.77 6.07 -24.65
CA GLN A 36 -4.31 6.06 -24.76
C GLN A 36 -3.88 6.12 -26.24
N CYS A 37 -3.26 7.23 -26.64
CA CYS A 37 -2.56 7.34 -27.92
C CYS A 37 -1.11 6.87 -27.78
N ARG A 38 -0.55 6.38 -28.88
CA ARG A 38 0.74 5.68 -28.88
C ARG A 38 1.94 6.59 -28.96
N ASP A 39 1.80 7.70 -29.66
CA ASP A 39 2.83 8.69 -29.92
C ASP A 39 2.18 10.07 -30.07
N GLU A 40 3.03 11.08 -30.24
CA GLU A 40 2.59 12.47 -30.39
C GLU A 40 1.71 12.67 -31.62
N ASN A 41 2.03 12.01 -32.74
CA ASN A 41 1.26 12.15 -33.97
C ASN A 41 -0.14 11.54 -33.81
N GLY A 42 -0.24 10.36 -33.20
CA GLY A 42 -1.51 9.72 -32.88
C GLY A 42 -2.37 10.55 -31.94
N PHE A 43 -1.74 11.23 -30.97
CA PHE A 43 -2.45 12.16 -30.09
C PHE A 43 -2.95 13.40 -30.84
N LYS A 44 -2.13 14.00 -31.72
CA LYS A 44 -2.54 15.12 -32.58
C LYS A 44 -3.71 14.74 -33.51
N CYS A 45 -3.64 13.60 -34.18
CA CYS A 45 -4.75 13.12 -35.01
C CYS A 45 -6.01 12.86 -34.17
N HIS A 46 -5.85 12.42 -32.93
CA HIS A 46 -6.97 12.21 -32.02
C HIS A 46 -7.62 13.52 -31.59
N THR A 47 -6.84 14.53 -31.18
CA THR A 47 -7.39 15.84 -30.76
C THR A 47 -8.05 16.59 -31.91
N MET A 48 -7.59 16.39 -33.13
CA MET A 48 -8.21 16.95 -34.35
C MET A 48 -9.43 16.17 -34.85
N SER A 49 -9.74 15.01 -34.24
CA SER A 49 -10.87 14.18 -34.68
C SER A 49 -12.21 14.76 -34.24
N GLU A 50 -13.22 14.64 -35.09
CA GLU A 50 -14.58 15.11 -34.80
C GLU A 50 -15.15 14.50 -33.51
N SER A 51 -14.86 13.23 -33.23
CA SER A 51 -15.29 12.58 -31.98
C SER A 51 -14.74 13.26 -30.73
N HIS A 52 -13.48 13.69 -30.76
CA HIS A 52 -12.87 14.40 -29.64
C HIS A 52 -13.46 15.81 -29.52
N GLN A 53 -13.60 16.52 -30.65
CA GLN A 53 -14.16 17.87 -30.68
C GLN A 53 -15.62 17.90 -30.17
N ARG A 54 -16.44 16.92 -30.52
CA ARG A 54 -17.80 16.78 -29.98
C ARG A 54 -17.82 16.60 -28.47
N GLN A 55 -16.93 15.77 -27.93
CA GLN A 55 -16.80 15.61 -26.47
C GLN A 55 -16.31 16.89 -25.80
N LEU A 56 -15.42 17.65 -26.44
CA LEU A 56 -14.94 18.93 -25.93
C LEU A 56 -16.08 19.97 -25.84
N LEU A 57 -16.97 20.01 -26.83
CA LEU A 57 -18.14 20.91 -26.83
C LEU A 57 -19.10 20.60 -25.68
N LEU A 58 -19.39 19.31 -25.44
CA LEU A 58 -20.21 18.87 -24.30
C LEU A 58 -19.59 19.22 -22.94
N LEU A 59 -18.27 19.35 -22.91
CA LEU A 59 -17.51 19.68 -21.70
C LEU A 59 -17.48 21.19 -21.46
N ALA A 60 -17.37 21.98 -22.54
CA ALA A 60 -17.30 23.43 -22.49
C ALA A 60 -18.56 24.06 -21.86
N GLU A 61 -19.68 23.34 -21.88
CA GLU A 61 -20.92 23.75 -21.22
C GLU A 61 -20.83 23.71 -19.69
N ASP A 62 -20.07 22.77 -19.10
CA ASP A 62 -20.04 22.52 -17.64
C ASP A 62 -18.66 22.00 -17.15
N VAL A 63 -17.58 22.76 -17.38
CA VAL A 63 -16.20 22.32 -17.06
C VAL A 63 -16.03 21.90 -15.59
N ASP A 64 -16.60 22.68 -14.67
CA ASP A 64 -16.47 22.44 -13.22
C ASP A 64 -17.06 21.08 -12.80
N LYS A 65 -18.19 20.70 -13.38
CA LYS A 65 -18.85 19.43 -13.07
C LYS A 65 -18.01 18.21 -13.47
N TYR A 66 -17.31 18.29 -14.60
CA TYR A 66 -16.41 17.23 -15.04
C TYR A 66 -15.16 17.17 -14.16
N MET A 67 -14.60 18.32 -13.79
CA MET A 67 -13.48 18.39 -12.84
C MET A 67 -13.84 17.76 -11.48
N ASP A 68 -15.04 18.05 -10.97
CA ASP A 68 -15.54 17.44 -9.73
C ASP A 68 -15.70 15.93 -9.85
N THR A 69 -16.21 15.46 -10.99
CA THR A 69 -16.40 14.03 -11.26
C THR A 69 -15.07 13.29 -11.29
N PHE A 70 -14.09 13.81 -12.05
CA PHE A 70 -12.75 13.23 -12.11
C PHE A 70 -12.03 13.28 -10.77
N SER A 71 -12.19 14.37 -10.01
CA SER A 71 -11.59 14.52 -8.68
C SER A 71 -12.15 13.48 -7.70
N LYS A 72 -13.47 13.25 -7.72
CA LYS A 72 -14.12 12.20 -6.90
C LYS A 72 -13.65 10.80 -7.31
N GLU A 73 -13.62 10.49 -8.61
CA GLU A 73 -13.15 9.19 -9.10
C GLU A 73 -11.68 8.93 -8.72
N PHE A 74 -10.83 9.95 -8.85
CA PHE A 74 -9.43 9.89 -8.47
C PHE A 74 -9.28 9.63 -6.96
N GLN A 75 -9.97 10.42 -6.13
CA GLN A 75 -9.95 10.27 -4.67
C GLN A 75 -10.41 8.88 -4.25
N ASP A 76 -11.58 8.43 -4.73
CA ASP A 76 -12.16 7.15 -4.36
C ASP A 76 -11.24 5.99 -4.74
N THR A 77 -10.68 6.04 -5.93
CA THR A 77 -9.79 4.98 -6.43
C THR A 77 -8.47 4.98 -5.66
N PHE A 78 -7.91 6.16 -5.37
CA PHE A 78 -6.71 6.30 -4.55
C PHE A 78 -6.92 5.79 -3.12
N LEU A 79 -8.02 6.16 -2.46
CA LEU A 79 -8.35 5.70 -1.11
C LEU A 79 -8.65 4.19 -1.08
N LYS A 80 -9.33 3.64 -2.08
CA LYS A 80 -9.54 2.19 -2.22
C LYS A 80 -8.21 1.44 -2.35
N LEU A 81 -7.28 1.97 -3.15
CA LEU A 81 -5.95 1.40 -3.30
C LEU A 81 -5.17 1.44 -1.98
N LEU A 82 -5.19 2.60 -1.31
CA LEU A 82 -4.55 2.80 -0.02
C LEU A 82 -5.08 1.83 1.04
N LYS A 83 -6.42 1.70 1.14
CA LYS A 83 -7.09 0.79 2.07
C LYS A 83 -6.75 -0.67 1.77
N ARG A 84 -6.78 -1.09 0.49
CA ARG A 84 -6.58 -2.49 0.08
C ARG A 84 -5.13 -2.97 0.26
N GLN A 85 -4.14 -2.17 -0.14
CA GLN A 85 -2.74 -2.61 -0.15
C GLN A 85 -2.00 -2.27 1.14
N PHE A 86 -2.24 -1.08 1.68
CA PHE A 86 -1.43 -0.54 2.78
C PHE A 86 -2.18 -0.56 4.12
N GLY A 87 -3.51 -0.37 4.08
CA GLY A 87 -4.33 -0.27 5.29
C GLY A 87 -3.95 0.97 6.10
N THR A 88 -3.82 0.82 7.42
CA THR A 88 -3.44 1.92 8.33
C THR A 88 -1.92 2.13 8.46
N ARG A 89 -1.11 1.43 7.66
CA ARG A 89 0.36 1.57 7.71
C ARG A 89 0.80 2.91 7.14
N ARG A 90 1.86 3.47 7.75
CA ARG A 90 2.51 4.69 7.27
C ARG A 90 3.34 4.38 6.03
N VAL A 91 3.01 5.00 4.90
CA VAL A 91 3.65 4.76 3.61
C VAL A 91 3.96 6.06 2.88
N ARG A 92 4.95 6.05 1.99
CA ARG A 92 5.31 7.24 1.20
C ARG A 92 4.24 7.50 0.15
N ALA A 93 3.73 8.72 0.06
CA ALA A 93 2.66 9.08 -0.88
C ALA A 93 3.02 8.77 -2.34
N ASN A 94 4.28 9.02 -2.74
CA ASN A 94 4.78 8.72 -4.08
C ASN A 94 4.68 7.23 -4.43
N GLN A 95 4.86 6.32 -3.46
CA GLN A 95 4.76 4.89 -3.71
C GLN A 95 3.32 4.48 -4.02
N VAL A 96 2.38 5.00 -3.24
CA VAL A 96 0.94 4.78 -3.46
C VAL A 96 0.50 5.36 -4.81
N TYR A 97 1.01 6.54 -5.17
CA TYR A 97 0.75 7.15 -6.47
C TYR A 97 1.33 6.34 -7.65
N GLN A 98 2.53 5.75 -7.49
CA GLN A 98 3.10 4.86 -8.50
C GLN A 98 2.27 3.60 -8.72
N ASP A 99 1.76 3.01 -7.63
CA ASP A 99 0.85 1.86 -7.71
C ASP A 99 -0.50 2.26 -8.34
N TYR A 100 -0.97 3.48 -8.08
CA TYR A 100 -2.18 4.04 -8.69
C TYR A 100 -2.04 4.19 -10.23
N ILE A 101 -0.94 4.79 -10.71
CA ILE A 101 -0.72 4.97 -12.15
C ILE A 101 -0.34 3.67 -12.88
N SER A 102 -0.18 2.56 -12.16
CA SER A 102 0.08 1.25 -12.77
C SER A 102 -1.14 0.73 -13.55
N ASP A 103 -2.35 1.14 -13.17
CA ASP A 103 -3.54 0.90 -13.96
C ASP A 103 -3.51 1.77 -15.22
N ARG A 104 -3.91 1.23 -16.37
CA ARG A 104 -3.95 1.98 -17.62
C ARG A 104 -5.09 3.00 -17.67
N HIS A 105 -6.20 2.72 -17.00
CA HIS A 105 -7.42 3.54 -17.06
C HIS A 105 -7.59 4.39 -15.80
N HIS A 106 -6.49 4.63 -15.06
CA HIS A 106 -6.52 5.56 -13.94
C HIS A 106 -6.88 6.97 -14.44
N THR A 107 -7.59 7.71 -13.61
CA THR A 107 -7.81 9.14 -13.85
C THR A 107 -6.50 9.88 -13.63
N HIS A 108 -6.04 10.59 -14.64
CA HIS A 108 -4.81 11.36 -14.57
C HIS A 108 -4.97 12.53 -13.59
N MET A 109 -3.97 12.78 -12.76
CA MET A 109 -3.99 13.84 -11.75
C MET A 109 -4.24 15.23 -12.37
N ASN A 110 -3.66 15.52 -13.54
CA ASN A 110 -3.86 16.79 -14.27
C ASN A 110 -5.32 17.04 -14.71
N ALA A 111 -6.19 16.04 -14.65
CA ALA A 111 -7.62 16.17 -14.95
C ALA A 111 -8.47 16.37 -13.69
N THR A 112 -7.84 16.55 -12.54
CA THR A 112 -8.50 16.80 -11.25
C THR A 112 -8.21 18.21 -10.77
N GLN A 113 -8.86 18.62 -9.68
CA GLN A 113 -8.61 19.91 -9.02
C GLN A 113 -7.21 20.03 -8.38
N TRP A 114 -6.45 18.93 -8.30
CA TRP A 114 -5.12 18.93 -7.68
C TRP A 114 -4.04 18.81 -8.76
N GLU A 115 -3.22 19.85 -8.91
CA GLU A 115 -2.16 19.86 -9.93
C GLU A 115 -0.94 19.02 -9.51
N THR A 116 -0.75 18.85 -8.20
CA THR A 116 0.39 18.13 -7.65
C THR A 116 -0.03 17.13 -6.58
N LEU A 117 0.74 16.04 -6.47
CA LEU A 117 0.50 15.03 -5.45
C LEU A 117 0.58 15.62 -4.03
N THR A 118 1.47 16.58 -3.82
CA THR A 118 1.63 17.28 -2.56
C THR A 118 0.36 18.02 -2.15
N GLU A 119 -0.29 18.70 -3.09
CA GLU A 119 -1.55 19.40 -2.84
C GLU A 119 -2.67 18.43 -2.49
N PHE A 120 -2.79 17.34 -3.24
CA PHE A 120 -3.74 16.28 -2.95
C PHE A 120 -3.52 15.65 -1.56
N VAL A 121 -2.27 15.37 -1.19
CA VAL A 121 -1.93 14.81 0.12
C VAL A 121 -2.26 15.79 1.25
N LYS A 122 -1.95 17.08 1.09
CA LYS A 122 -2.35 18.11 2.06
C LYS A 122 -3.87 18.19 2.20
N TRP A 123 -4.59 18.10 1.10
CA TRP A 123 -6.06 18.09 1.09
C TRP A 123 -6.62 16.85 1.82
N LEU A 124 -6.07 15.65 1.58
CA LEU A 124 -6.44 14.43 2.31
C LEU A 124 -6.26 14.55 3.82
N GLY A 125 -5.22 15.26 4.26
CA GLY A 125 -4.98 15.57 5.66
C GLY A 125 -6.00 16.55 6.25
N LYS A 126 -6.37 17.59 5.49
CA LYS A 126 -7.39 18.58 5.91
C LYS A 126 -8.78 17.97 6.04
N GLU A 127 -9.17 17.09 5.12
CA GLU A 127 -10.47 16.40 5.15
C GLU A 127 -10.50 15.22 6.13
N GLY A 128 -9.32 14.84 6.65
CA GLY A 128 -9.16 13.82 7.67
C GLY A 128 -9.30 12.39 7.14
N HIS A 129 -9.14 12.16 5.84
CA HIS A 129 -9.12 10.81 5.26
C HIS A 129 -7.84 10.06 5.60
N CYS A 130 -6.72 10.80 5.69
CA CYS A 130 -5.41 10.25 5.97
C CYS A 130 -4.69 11.09 7.03
N LYS A 131 -3.88 10.44 7.87
CA LYS A 131 -2.86 11.12 8.66
C LYS A 131 -1.66 11.39 7.76
N VAL A 132 -1.23 12.65 7.70
CA VAL A 132 -0.19 13.13 6.79
C VAL A 132 0.99 13.63 7.60
N ASP A 133 2.19 13.15 7.29
CA ASP A 133 3.43 13.61 7.89
C ASP A 133 4.41 14.07 6.80
N GLU A 134 5.04 15.22 7.00
CA GLU A 134 6.13 15.71 6.16
C GLU A 134 7.48 15.29 6.78
N THR A 135 8.37 14.74 5.96
CA THR A 135 9.74 14.39 6.37
C THR A 135 10.72 14.84 5.28
N GLU A 136 12.02 14.85 5.57
CA GLU A 136 13.07 15.17 4.59
C GLU A 136 13.04 14.27 3.34
N LYS A 137 12.51 13.04 3.47
CA LYS A 137 12.38 12.07 2.37
C LYS A 137 11.07 12.21 1.59
N GLY A 138 10.26 13.22 1.89
CA GLY A 138 8.98 13.53 1.26
C GLY A 138 7.76 13.27 2.15
N TRP A 139 6.59 13.22 1.51
CA TRP A 139 5.28 13.08 2.16
C TRP A 139 4.94 11.64 2.49
N PHE A 140 4.53 11.39 3.73
CA PHE A 140 4.01 10.12 4.21
C PHE A 140 2.53 10.23 4.52
N ILE A 141 1.78 9.18 4.20
CA ILE A 141 0.34 9.06 4.44
C ILE A 141 0.05 7.75 5.16
N ALA A 142 -0.91 7.80 6.08
CA ALA A 142 -1.52 6.62 6.71
C ALA A 142 -3.04 6.77 6.63
N TYR A 143 -3.73 5.76 6.11
CA TYR A 143 -5.19 5.80 6.00
C TYR A 143 -5.84 5.79 7.39
N ILE A 144 -6.88 6.60 7.57
CA ILE A 144 -7.70 6.59 8.77
C ILE A 144 -8.94 5.74 8.47
N ASP A 145 -8.98 4.53 9.01
CA ASP A 145 -10.15 3.66 8.85
C ASP A 145 -11.27 4.14 9.79
N ARG A 146 -12.36 4.62 9.20
CA ARG A 146 -13.55 5.09 9.92
C ARG A 146 -14.63 4.01 10.05
N ASP A 147 -14.36 2.80 9.59
CA ASP A 147 -15.31 1.69 9.69
C ASP A 147 -15.33 1.12 11.13
N PRO A 148 -16.51 1.05 11.78
CA PRO A 148 -16.62 0.62 13.17
C PRO A 148 -16.10 -0.81 13.38
N ASP A 149 -16.28 -1.72 12.42
CA ASP A 149 -15.84 -3.12 12.52
C ASP A 149 -14.30 -3.22 12.55
N THR A 150 -13.63 -2.40 11.73
CA THR A 150 -12.16 -2.33 11.70
C THR A 150 -11.61 -1.70 12.99
N ILE A 151 -12.27 -0.67 13.52
CA ILE A 151 -11.90 -0.04 14.78
C ILE A 151 -12.04 -1.05 15.94
N GLU A 152 -13.10 -1.85 15.97
CA GLU A 152 -13.29 -2.89 16.97
C GLU A 152 -12.23 -3.98 16.87
N ARG A 153 -11.87 -4.43 15.66
CA ARG A 153 -10.78 -5.39 15.47
C ARG A 153 -9.43 -4.82 15.92
N GLN A 154 -9.14 -3.56 15.62
CA GLN A 154 -7.90 -2.91 16.05
C GLN A 154 -7.85 -2.74 17.57
N LYS A 155 -8.97 -2.34 18.21
CA LYS A 155 -9.07 -2.28 19.66
C LYS A 155 -8.96 -3.65 20.30
N ALA A 156 -9.57 -4.68 19.72
CA ALA A 156 -9.47 -6.05 20.21
C ALA A 156 -8.04 -6.60 20.07
N ALA A 157 -7.35 -6.31 18.97
CA ALA A 157 -5.95 -6.67 18.78
C ALA A 157 -5.03 -5.96 19.79
N ALA A 158 -5.19 -4.65 19.97
CA ALA A 158 -4.44 -3.88 20.96
C ALA A 158 -4.74 -4.33 22.40
N ALA A 159 -6.00 -4.70 22.70
CA ALA A 159 -6.39 -5.23 23.99
C ALA A 159 -5.79 -6.63 24.23
N LYS A 160 -5.74 -7.49 23.22
CA LYS A 160 -5.06 -8.79 23.28
C LYS A 160 -3.57 -8.61 23.49
N GLU A 161 -2.91 -7.75 22.73
CA GLU A 161 -1.48 -7.48 22.88
C GLU A 161 -1.16 -6.92 24.27
N LYS A 162 -1.99 -6.01 24.80
CA LYS A 162 -1.84 -5.52 26.17
C LYS A 162 -2.05 -6.61 27.22
N MET A 163 -2.99 -7.54 27.00
CA MET A 163 -3.20 -8.69 27.89
C MET A 163 -2.04 -9.69 27.80
N GLU A 164 -1.50 -9.96 26.61
CA GLU A 164 -0.33 -10.82 26.43
C GLU A 164 0.91 -10.23 27.08
N MET A 165 1.14 -8.92 26.93
CA MET A 165 2.25 -8.22 27.59
C MET A 165 2.13 -8.29 29.12
N ASP A 166 0.92 -8.12 29.68
CA ASP A 166 0.68 -8.25 31.13
C ASP A 166 0.85 -9.70 31.62
N ASP A 167 0.43 -10.70 30.83
CA ASP A 167 0.64 -12.13 31.16
C ASP A 167 2.12 -12.50 31.09
N GLU A 168 2.86 -11.99 30.09
CA GLU A 168 4.30 -12.17 29.94
C GLU A 168 5.07 -11.54 31.11
N GLU A 169 4.67 -10.33 31.54
CA GLU A 169 5.27 -9.66 32.70
C GLU A 169 4.98 -10.39 34.03
N ARG A 170 3.82 -11.05 34.14
CA ARG A 170 3.54 -11.94 35.29
C ARG A 170 4.36 -13.23 35.23
N ARG A 171 4.50 -13.83 34.05
CA ARG A 171 5.28 -15.06 33.85
C ARG A 171 6.75 -14.85 34.16
N THR A 172 7.35 -13.74 33.71
CA THR A 172 8.75 -13.41 34.01
C THR A 172 8.97 -13.26 35.51
N LYS A 173 8.10 -12.53 36.23
CA LYS A 173 8.18 -12.41 37.70
C LYS A 173 8.07 -13.75 38.43
N LEU A 174 7.22 -14.68 37.95
CA LEU A 174 7.10 -16.01 38.55
C LEU A 174 8.35 -16.87 38.30
N LEU A 175 8.92 -16.79 37.10
CA LEU A 175 10.16 -17.48 36.74
C LEU A 175 11.34 -16.97 37.57
N GLU A 176 11.47 -15.65 37.74
CA GLU A 176 12.49 -15.02 38.57
C GLU A 176 12.41 -15.52 40.03
N ARG A 177 11.21 -15.59 40.60
CA ARG A 177 10.99 -16.12 41.96
C ARG A 177 11.38 -17.59 42.09
N GLN A 178 11.14 -18.41 41.06
CA GLN A 178 11.54 -19.81 41.06
C GLN A 178 13.07 -19.96 40.96
N ILE A 179 13.71 -19.15 40.10
CA ILE A 179 15.17 -19.12 39.96
C ILE A 179 15.83 -18.67 41.26
N GLU A 180 15.27 -17.66 41.94
CA GLU A 180 15.77 -17.18 43.23
C GLU A 180 15.62 -18.24 44.32
N ARG A 181 14.48 -18.95 44.39
CA ARG A 181 14.31 -20.09 45.32
C ARG A 181 15.28 -21.23 45.05
N GLU A 182 15.47 -21.62 43.80
CA GLU A 182 16.42 -22.68 43.43
C GLU A 182 17.88 -22.25 43.65
N ARG A 183 18.23 -20.98 43.40
CA ARG A 183 19.54 -20.43 43.77
C ARG A 183 19.76 -20.47 45.28
N ALA A 184 18.78 -20.03 46.08
CA ALA A 184 18.88 -20.10 47.54
C ALA A 184 19.02 -21.54 48.03
N ARG A 185 18.30 -22.50 47.42
CA ARG A 185 18.42 -23.93 47.77
C ARG A 185 19.78 -24.52 47.39
N LYS A 186 20.35 -24.13 46.26
CA LYS A 186 21.70 -24.54 45.83
C LYS A 186 22.82 -23.92 46.66
N VAL A 187 22.61 -22.76 47.29
CA VAL A 187 23.59 -22.16 48.22
C VAL A 187 23.65 -22.94 49.55
N ASP A 188 22.56 -23.61 49.93
CA ASP A 188 22.48 -24.45 51.14
C ASP A 188 22.91 -25.92 50.89
N GLU A 189 23.10 -26.31 49.62
CA GLU A 189 23.56 -27.66 49.25
C GLU A 189 25.11 -27.70 49.33
N PRO A 190 25.71 -28.47 50.25
CA PRO A 190 27.17 -28.58 50.32
C PRO A 190 27.69 -29.17 49.01
N GLU A 191 28.78 -28.60 48.47
CA GLU A 191 29.42 -29.11 47.26
C GLU A 191 29.64 -30.63 47.40
N PRO A 192 29.21 -31.45 46.42
CA PRO A 192 29.39 -32.89 46.51
C PRO A 192 30.89 -33.19 46.51
N VAL A 193 31.40 -33.54 47.69
CA VAL A 193 32.79 -33.97 47.87
C VAL A 193 32.91 -35.36 47.25
N PHE A 194 33.39 -35.42 46.01
CA PHE A 194 33.76 -36.66 45.37
C PHE A 194 35.01 -37.22 46.06
N THR A 195 34.84 -38.30 46.84
CA THR A 195 35.96 -39.02 47.44
C THR A 195 36.57 -39.97 46.40
N GLU A 196 37.89 -39.86 46.19
CA GLU A 196 38.62 -40.78 45.32
C GLU A 196 38.63 -42.20 45.90
N LEU A 197 38.32 -43.17 45.04
CA LEU A 197 38.24 -44.59 45.39
C LEU A 197 39.65 -45.15 45.66
N LYS A 198 40.08 -45.16 46.93
CA LYS A 198 41.32 -45.84 47.34
C LYS A 198 41.13 -47.35 47.20
N ARG A 199 41.82 -47.95 46.23
CA ARG A 199 42.05 -49.41 46.21
C ARG A 199 43.22 -49.72 47.12
N ASP A 200 42.94 -50.35 48.25
CA ASP A 200 44.00 -50.98 49.04
C ASP A 200 44.61 -52.12 48.22
N LYS A 201 45.92 -52.02 48.01
CA LYS A 201 46.76 -53.14 47.59
C LYS A 201 47.17 -53.89 48.84
N GLU A 202 46.94 -55.20 48.82
CA GLU A 202 47.60 -56.34 49.51
C GLU A 202 46.49 -57.37 49.74
N GLU A 203 46.59 -58.67 49.47
CA GLU A 203 47.62 -59.62 49.04
C GLU A 203 46.85 -60.92 48.76
N GLU A 204 47.19 -61.73 47.73
CA GLU A 204 47.25 -63.19 47.87
C GLU A 204 47.81 -63.87 46.61
N LYS A 205 49.02 -64.43 46.80
CA LYS A 205 49.74 -65.46 46.02
C LYS A 205 50.39 -65.13 44.68
#